data_AF-A0A1N6IBW5-F1
#
_entry.id   AF-A0A1N6IBW5-F1
#
_cell.length_a   1.000
_cell.length_b   1.000
_cell.length_c   1.000
_cell.angle_alpha   90.00
_cell.angle_beta   90.00
_cell.angle_gamma   90.00
#
_symmetry.space_group_name_H-M   'P 1'
#
loop_
_entity.id
_entity.type
_entity.pdbx_description
1 polymer ?
#
loop_
_entity_poly.entity_id
_entity_poly.type
_entity_poly.pdbx_seq_one_letter_code
_entity_poly.pdbx_strand_id
1 'polypeptide(L)' 'MTLVTLTVLLIAGIIQVCIAPAVILARRPIAEWLADNIPPLDVTWFHVRGGLYMALGGVAGAISGALFIVMAASALAQT' A
#
# COMPACT_ATOMS: atom_id res chain seq x y z
N MET A 1 3.49 16.52 20.56
CA MET A 1 2.71 16.37 19.31
C MET A 1 1.33 16.97 19.56
N THR A 2 0.71 17.65 18.58
CA THR A 2 -0.64 18.22 18.76
C THR A 2 -1.71 17.18 18.40
N LEU A 3 -2.93 17.32 18.94
CA LEU A 3 -4.07 16.45 18.65
C LEU A 3 -4.30 16.30 17.14
N VAL A 4 -4.16 17.41 16.39
CA VAL A 4 -4.28 17.44 14.93
C VAL A 4 -3.26 16.51 14.26
N THR A 5 -1.99 16.53 14.70
CA THR A 5 -0.95 15.65 14.14
C THR A 5 -1.27 14.17 14.38
N LEU A 6 -1.82 13.82 15.55
CA LEU A 6 -2.20 12.44 15.87
C LEU A 6 -3.36 11.94 15.00
N THR A 7 -4.37 12.78 14.79
CA THR A 7 -5.51 12.46 13.91
C THR A 7 -5.06 12.24 12.47
N VAL A 8 -4.15 13.08 11.96
CA VAL A 8 -3.61 12.93 10.59
C VAL A 8 -2.82 11.63 10.45
N LEU A 9 -1.98 11.26 11.43
CA LEU A 9 -1.25 10.00 11.41
C LEU A 9 -2.18 8.79 11.44
N LEU A 10 -3.24 8.84 12.24
CA LEU A 10 -4.24 7.77 12.32
C LEU A 10 -4.97 7.58 10.98
N ILE A 11 -5.44 8.67 10.37
CA ILE A 11 -6.13 8.65 9.07
C ILE A 11 -5.18 8.11 7.99
N ALA A 12 -3.95 8.62 7.94
CA ALA A 12 -2.95 8.16 6.98
C ALA A 12 -2.67 6.66 7.14
N GLY A 13 -2.57 6.18 8.38
CA GLY A 13 -2.34 4.77 8.67
C GLY A 13 -3.50 3.87 8.23
N ILE A 14 -4.75 4.27 8.51
CA ILE A 14 -5.95 3.55 8.07
C ILE A 14 -6.00 3.46 6.55
N ILE A 15 -5.78 4.58 5.85
CA ILE A 15 -5.79 4.62 4.39
C ILE A 15 -4.75 3.65 3.80
N GLN A 16 -3.52 3.64 4.34
CA GLN A 16 -2.47 2.74 3.87
C GLN A 16 -2.83 1.26 4.04
N VAL A 17 -3.40 0.88 5.19
CA VAL A 17 -3.85 -0.49 5.46
C VAL A 17 -5.01 -0.90 4.54
N CYS A 18 -5.96 0.00 4.27
CA CYS A 18 -7.10 -0.28 3.40
C CYS A 18 -6.71 -0.37 1.92
N ILE A 19 -5.74 0.43 1.46
CA ILE A 19 -5.29 0.43 0.05
C ILE A 19 -4.40 -0.77 -0.26
N ALA A 20 -3.63 -1.27 0.70
CA ALA A 20 -2.69 -2.37 0.49
C ALA A 20 -3.31 -3.62 -0.16
N PRO A 21 -4.47 -4.16 0.29
CA PRO A 21 -5.15 -5.26 -0.38
C PRO A 21 -5.54 -4.93 -1.83
N ALA A 22 -6.01 -3.70 -2.09
CA ALA A 22 -6.38 -3.27 -3.43
C ALA A 22 -5.18 -3.27 -4.37
N VAL A 23 -4.02 -2.78 -3.92
CA VAL A 23 -2.76 -2.83 -4.69
C VAL A 23 -2.33 -4.27 -4.98
N ILE A 24 -2.43 -5.15 -3.97
CA ILE A 24 -2.09 -6.57 -4.08
C ILE A 24 -3.00 -7.30 -5.07
N LEU A 25 -4.31 -6.99 -5.06
CA LEU A 25 -5.31 -7.60 -5.95
C LEU A 25 -5.24 -7.04 -7.37
N ALA A 26 -5.05 -5.73 -7.51
CA ALA A 26 -5.02 -5.05 -8.81
C ALA A 26 -3.77 -5.36 -9.64
N ARG A 27 -2.72 -5.95 -9.05
CA ARG A 27 -1.46 -6.28 -9.75
C ARG A 27 -1.67 -7.12 -11.02
N ARG A 28 -2.61 -8.06 -10.98
CA ARG A 28 -2.88 -9.00 -12.07
C ARG A 28 -3.67 -8.36 -13.22
N PRO A 29 -4.83 -7.72 -12.97
CA PRO A 29 -5.54 -7.03 -14.05
C PRO A 29 -4.74 -5.88 -14.66
N ILE A 30 -3.87 -5.20 -13.88
CA ILE A 30 -2.96 -4.18 -14.42
C ILE A 30 -1.92 -4.81 -15.35
N ALA A 31 -1.33 -5.95 -14.96
CA ALA A 31 -0.36 -6.66 -15.79
C ALA A 31 -0.98 -7.17 -17.10
N GLU A 32 -2.19 -7.73 -17.03
CA GLU A 32 -2.96 -8.19 -18.20
C GLU A 32 -3.30 -7.01 -19.12
N TRP A 33 -3.82 -5.90 -18.58
CA TRP A 33 -4.13 -4.71 -19.37
C TRP A 33 -2.88 -4.12 -20.07
N LEU A 34 -1.75 -4.05 -19.37
CA LEU A 34 -0.50 -3.56 -19.94
C LEU A 34 0.03 -4.47 -21.06
N ALA A 35 -0.15 -5.78 -20.92
CA ALA A 35 0.23 -6.77 -21.93
C ALA A 35 -0.54 -6.59 -23.23
N ASP A 36 -1.84 -6.31 -23.13
CA ASP A 36 -2.72 -6.18 -24.30
C ASP A 36 -2.55 -4.83 -25.02
N ASN A 37 -2.17 -3.77 -24.29
CA ASN A 37 -2.19 -2.40 -24.81
C ASN A 37 -0.80 -1.82 -25.11
N ILE A 38 0.30 -2.46 -24.68
CA ILE A 38 1.66 -1.93 -24.86
C ILE A 38 2.62 -2.99 -25.42
N PRO A 39 2.71 -3.18 -26.76
CA PRO A 39 3.82 -3.92 -27.38
C PRO A 39 5.08 -3.03 -27.44
N PRO A 40 6.31 -3.52 -27.17
CA PRO A 40 6.73 -4.87 -26.83
C PRO A 40 7.04 -4.99 -25.33
N LEU A 41 6.08 -4.64 -24.46
CA LEU A 41 6.30 -4.78 -23.02
C LEU A 41 6.57 -6.27 -22.72
N ASP A 42 7.67 -6.57 -22.02
CA ASP A 42 7.96 -7.93 -21.56
C ASP A 42 6.95 -8.32 -20.48
N VAL A 43 5.83 -8.87 -20.96
CA VAL A 43 4.69 -9.32 -20.16
C VAL A 43 5.11 -10.35 -19.12
N THR A 44 6.12 -11.16 -19.45
CA THR A 44 6.66 -12.17 -18.53
C THR A 44 7.41 -11.50 -17.39
N TRP A 45 8.26 -10.52 -17.68
CA TRP A 45 8.92 -9.70 -16.64
C TRP A 45 7.90 -9.01 -15.74
N PHE A 46 6.84 -8.43 -16.31
CA PHE A 46 5.84 -7.70 -15.52
C PHE A 46 4.99 -8.63 -14.65
N HIS A 47 4.64 -9.83 -15.15
CA HIS A 47 3.91 -10.81 -14.35
C HIS A 47 4.71 -11.32 -13.15
N VAL A 48 5.99 -11.67 -13.32
CA VAL A 48 6.77 -12.25 -12.21
C VAL A 48 7.47 -11.19 -11.36
N ARG A 49 8.11 -10.17 -11.95
CA ARG A 49 8.79 -9.12 -11.18
C ARG A 49 7.85 -7.98 -10.80
N GLY A 50 7.07 -7.46 -11.76
CA GLY A 50 6.09 -6.39 -11.49
C GLY A 50 5.04 -6.80 -10.46
N GLY A 51 4.50 -8.01 -10.58
CA GLY A 51 3.60 -8.59 -9.59
C GLY A 51 4.22 -8.73 -8.20
N LEU A 52 5.48 -9.15 -8.11
CA LEU A 52 6.23 -9.26 -6.85
C LEU A 52 6.46 -7.88 -6.22
N TYR A 53 6.89 -6.89 -6.99
CA TYR A 53 7.10 -5.52 -6.48
C TYR A 53 5.81 -4.84 -6.02
N MET A 54 4.70 -5.03 -6.75
CA MET A 54 3.38 -4.53 -6.33
C MET A 54 2.92 -5.20 -5.04
N ALA A 55 3.14 -6.51 -4.91
CA ALA A 55 2.82 -7.24 -3.68
C ALA A 55 3.66 -6.75 -2.49
N LEU A 56 4.98 -6.60 -2.68
CA LEU A 56 5.88 -6.07 -1.65
C LEU A 56 5.55 -4.63 -1.28
N GLY A 57 5.22 -3.79 -2.27
CA GLY A 57 4.79 -2.40 -2.04
C GLY A 57 3.49 -2.33 -1.23
N GLY A 58 2.51 -3.18 -1.55
CA GLY A 58 1.27 -3.30 -0.77
C GLY A 58 1.53 -3.74 0.67
N VAL A 59 2.34 -4.79 0.88
CA VAL A 59 2.70 -5.28 2.21
C VAL A 59 3.48 -4.24 3.02
N ALA A 60 4.46 -3.57 2.40
CA ALA A 60 5.22 -2.50 3.03
C ALA A 60 4.31 -1.33 3.43
N GLY A 61 3.37 -0.95 2.56
CA GLY A 61 2.35 0.06 2.86
C GLY A 61 1.47 -0.34 4.05
N ALA A 62 1.03 -1.61 4.13
CA ALA A 62 0.25 -2.11 5.26
C ALA A 62 1.03 -2.05 6.58
N ILE A 63 2.31 -2.44 6.57
CA ILE A 63 3.19 -2.40 7.75
C ILE A 63 3.39 -0.94 8.20
N SER A 64 3.73 -0.06 7.26
CA SER A 64 3.86 1.38 7.54
C SER A 64 2.58 1.97 8.12
N GLY A 65 1.42 1.64 7.54
CA GLY A 65 0.13 2.12 8.01
C GLY A 65 -0.21 1.62 9.42
N ALA A 66 0.07 0.35 9.71
CA ALA A 66 -0.10 -0.21 11.05
C ALA A 66 0.78 0.50 12.08
N LEU A 67 2.04 0.81 11.75
CA LEU A 67 2.93 1.57 12.63
C LEU A 67 2.39 2.98 12.91
N PHE A 68 1.82 3.66 11.91
CA PHE A 68 1.22 4.98 12.09
C PHE A 68 0.01 4.93 13.03
N ILE A 69 -0.84 3.91 12.91
CA ILE A 69 -1.98 3.69 13.81
C ILE A 69 -1.48 3.44 15.24
N VAL A 70 -0.50 2.55 15.42
CA VAL A 70 0.05 2.22 16.74
C VAL A 70 0.67 3.46 17.40
N MET A 71 1.51 4.21 16.68
CA MET A 71 2.10 5.44 17.22
C MET A 71 1.03 6.46 17.62
N ALA A 72 0.02 6.69 16.76
CA ALA A 72 -1.06 7.62 17.06
C ALA A 72 -1.88 7.18 18.28
N ALA A 73 -2.21 5.89 18.37
CA ALA A 73 -2.97 5.33 19.49
C ALA A 73 -2.18 5.37 20.82
N SER A 74 -0.89 5.02 20.79
CA SER A 74 -0.02 5.07 21.97
C SER A 74 0.17 6.50 22.47
N ALA A 75 0.29 7.48 21.57
CA ALA A 75 0.39 8.88 21.94
C ALA A 75 -0.94 9.44 22.50
N LEU A 76 -2.09 8.99 21.98
CA LEU A 76 -3.41 9.38 22.48
C LEU A 76 -3.72 8.77 23.86
N ALA A 77 -3.21 7.57 24.15
CA ALA A 77 -3.38 6.94 25.46
C ALA A 77 -2.60 7.63 26.59
N GLN A 78 -1.65 8.52 26.24
CA GLN A 78 -0.82 9.25 27.19
C GLN A 78 -1.31 10.69 27.47
N THR A 79 -2.36 11.13 26.76
CA THR A 79 -3.04 12.42 26.97
C THR A 79 -4.26 12.28 27.85
#